data_AF-A0A7S0J0E2-F1
#
_entry.id   AF-A0A7S0J0E2-F1
#
_cell.length_a   1.000
_cell.length_b   1.000
_cell.length_c   1.000
_cell.angle_alpha   90.00
_cell.angle_beta   90.00
_cell.angle_gamma   90.00
#
_symmetry.space_group_name_H-M   'P 1'
#
loop_
_entity.id
_entity.type
_entity.pdbx_description
1 polymer ?
#
loop_
_entity_poly.entity_id
_entity_poly.type
_entity_poly.pdbx_seq_one_letter_code
_entity_poly.pdbx_strand_id
1 'polypeptide(L)'
;TQTGLAPSSETSVELVVSVLVSLVGFTWALLVFGLIVEEVGTAMRRWRRQHQRILSRGHTLVLGWTGKTLFLISELAQMLTDGESRGGTIVVLGEMDVLDMREEVQMTYRNFKQRWPRVRLYFWTGKPYEVDDLERVSVAAAQNILVLGGSRQPRVADSLVISTLCALQSMPERPSASIVLEIALPQNEA
;
A
#
# COMPACT_ATOMS: atom_id res chain seq x y z
N THR A 1 -78.63 -4.57 16.77
CA THR A 1 -78.35 -6.00 16.61
C THR A 1 -76.85 -6.16 16.55
N GLN A 2 -76.21 -6.43 17.69
CA GLN A 2 -74.77 -6.75 17.74
C GLN A 2 -74.59 -8.15 17.15
N THR A 3 -73.70 -8.29 16.17
CA THR A 3 -73.11 -9.58 15.82
C THR A 3 -71.61 -9.40 15.99
N GLY A 4 -71.10 -9.83 17.13
CA GLY A 4 -69.67 -9.84 17.42
C GLY A 4 -68.98 -10.79 16.45
N LEU A 5 -68.19 -10.23 15.54
CA LEU A 5 -67.18 -10.99 14.80
C LEU A 5 -66.07 -11.32 15.79
N ALA A 6 -66.03 -12.58 16.23
CA ALA A 6 -64.86 -13.12 16.92
C ALA A 6 -63.64 -12.92 16.01
N PRO A 7 -62.48 -12.50 16.55
CA PRO A 7 -61.26 -12.46 15.75
C PRO A 7 -60.92 -13.91 15.38
N SER A 8 -61.14 -14.26 14.11
CA SER A 8 -60.78 -15.58 13.58
C SER A 8 -59.29 -15.81 13.84
N SER A 9 -58.97 -16.90 14.54
CA SER A 9 -57.59 -17.33 14.79
C SER A 9 -56.75 -17.42 13.51
N GLU A 10 -57.40 -17.65 12.37
CA GLU A 10 -56.79 -17.67 11.03
C GLU A 10 -56.09 -16.35 10.68
N THR A 11 -56.72 -15.19 10.92
CA THR A 11 -56.12 -13.87 10.63
C THR A 11 -54.89 -13.55 11.49
N SER A 12 -54.85 -14.04 12.74
CA SER A 12 -53.69 -13.84 13.61
C SER A 12 -52.50 -14.70 13.20
N VAL A 13 -52.74 -15.93 12.74
CA VAL A 13 -51.68 -16.82 12.23
C VAL A 13 -51.10 -16.28 10.93
N GLU A 14 -51.94 -15.79 10.01
CA GLU A 14 -51.49 -15.16 8.77
C GLU A 14 -50.63 -13.90 9.01
N LEU A 15 -51.01 -13.08 9.99
CA LEU A 15 -50.23 -11.91 10.40
C LEU A 15 -48.85 -12.30 10.97
N VAL A 16 -48.80 -13.30 11.85
CA VAL A 16 -47.52 -13.77 12.42
C VAL A 16 -46.63 -14.36 11.32
N VAL A 17 -47.18 -15.14 10.40
CA VAL A 17 -46.42 -15.72 9.29
C VAL A 17 -45.90 -14.64 8.35
N SER A 18 -46.74 -13.66 7.97
CA SER A 18 -46.31 -12.57 7.09
C SER A 18 -45.25 -11.67 7.71
N VAL A 19 -45.33 -11.41 9.02
CA VAL A 19 -44.30 -10.68 9.77
C VAL A 19 -42.99 -11.45 9.82
N LEU A 20 -43.03 -12.76 10.10
CA LEU A 20 -41.82 -13.60 10.12
C LEU A 20 -41.15 -13.69 8.75
N VAL A 21 -41.94 -13.90 7.69
CA VAL A 21 -41.42 -13.92 6.30
C VAL A 21 -40.79 -12.58 5.93
N SER A 22 -41.44 -11.46 6.29
CA SER A 22 -40.91 -10.13 6.03
C SER A 22 -39.61 -9.88 6.80
N LEU A 23 -39.54 -10.31 8.06
CA LEU A 23 -38.35 -10.16 8.88
C LEU A 23 -37.17 -10.97 8.32
N VAL A 24 -37.40 -12.24 7.98
CA VAL A 24 -36.38 -13.10 7.37
C VAL A 24 -35.91 -12.55 6.04
N GLY A 25 -36.84 -12.11 5.18
CA GLY A 25 -36.52 -11.51 3.88
C GLY A 25 -35.72 -10.21 4.03
N PHE A 26 -36.08 -9.37 4.99
CA PHE A 26 -35.36 -8.13 5.29
C PHE A 26 -33.95 -8.41 5.82
N THR A 27 -33.81 -9.35 6.77
CA THR A 27 -32.49 -9.76 7.28
C THR A 27 -31.62 -10.35 6.17
N TRP A 28 -32.18 -11.19 5.30
CA TRP A 28 -31.47 -11.74 4.15
C TRP A 28 -31.00 -10.64 3.19
N ALA A 29 -31.86 -9.69 2.86
CA ALA A 29 -31.51 -8.56 2.00
C ALA A 29 -30.38 -7.71 2.58
N LEU A 30 -30.40 -7.45 3.90
CA LEU A 30 -29.33 -6.73 4.59
C LEU A 30 -27.99 -7.47 4.54
N LEU A 31 -27.99 -8.79 4.74
CA LEU A 31 -26.77 -9.60 4.65
C LEU A 31 -26.15 -9.55 3.25
N VAL A 32 -26.98 -9.74 2.21
CA VAL A 32 -26.53 -9.68 0.82
C VAL A 32 -26.00 -8.28 0.47
N PHE A 33 -26.69 -7.23 0.92
CA PHE A 33 -26.23 -5.86 0.70
C PHE A 33 -24.88 -5.60 1.36
N GLY A 34 -24.66 -6.11 2.58
CA GLY A 34 -23.38 -6.03 3.26
C GLY A 34 -22.23 -6.63 2.44
N LEU A 35 -22.43 -7.84 1.89
CA LEU A 35 -21.44 -8.50 1.03
C LEU A 35 -21.19 -7.72 -0.26
N ILE A 36 -22.24 -7.20 -0.90
CA ILE A 36 -22.10 -6.40 -2.13
C ILE A 36 -21.28 -5.14 -1.86
N VAL A 37 -21.55 -4.42 -0.77
CA VAL A 37 -20.82 -3.20 -0.41
C VAL A 37 -19.34 -3.51 -0.16
N GLU A 38 -19.03 -4.62 0.50
CA GLU A 38 -17.66 -5.05 0.73
C GLU A 38 -16.92 -5.32 -0.60
N GLU A 39 -17.52 -6.11 -1.49
CA GLU A 39 -16.93 -6.44 -2.79
C GLU A 39 -16.78 -5.23 -3.71
N VAL A 40 -17.78 -4.35 -3.76
CA VAL A 40 -17.69 -3.08 -4.50
C VAL A 40 -16.57 -2.22 -3.91
N GLY A 41 -16.44 -2.19 -2.58
CA GLY A 41 -15.35 -1.51 -1.89
C GLY A 41 -13.98 -2.07 -2.25
N THR A 42 -13.81 -3.40 -2.28
CA THR A 42 -12.54 -4.04 -2.66
C THR A 42 -12.20 -3.80 -4.13
N ALA A 43 -13.18 -3.86 -5.03
CA ALA A 43 -13.02 -3.58 -6.45
C ALA A 43 -12.60 -2.13 -6.68
N MET A 44 -13.26 -1.17 -6.02
CA MET A 44 -12.90 0.24 -6.09
C MET A 44 -11.47 0.49 -5.56
N ARG A 45 -11.09 -0.13 -4.44
CA ARG A 45 -9.72 -0.04 -3.91
C ARG A 45 -8.69 -0.62 -4.87
N ARG A 46 -8.97 -1.75 -5.53
CA ARG A 46 -8.10 -2.33 -6.57
C ARG A 46 -7.96 -1.39 -7.77
N TRP A 47 -9.07 -0.85 -8.27
CA TRP A 47 -9.06 0.06 -9.41
C TRP A 47 -8.26 1.34 -9.11
N ARG A 48 -8.45 1.91 -7.91
CA ARG A 48 -7.69 3.07 -7.43
C ARG A 48 -6.20 2.76 -7.38
N ARG A 49 -5.79 1.60 -6.85
CA ARG A 49 -4.38 1.18 -6.81
C ARG A 49 -3.76 1.01 -8.20
N GLN A 50 -4.53 0.53 -9.19
CA GLN A 50 -4.02 0.33 -10.54
C GLN A 50 -3.77 1.63 -11.32
N HIS A 51 -4.56 2.68 -11.07
CA HIS A 51 -4.52 3.93 -11.86
C HIS A 51 -3.80 5.09 -11.16
N GLN A 52 -3.51 4.96 -9.87
CA GLN A 52 -2.74 5.97 -9.15
C GLN A 52 -1.25 5.78 -9.46
N ARG A 53 -0.55 6.87 -9.78
CA ARG A 53 0.89 6.92 -10.04
C ARG A 53 1.51 8.07 -9.25
N ILE A 54 2.73 7.90 -8.78
CA ILE A 54 3.50 8.95 -8.12
C ILE A 54 4.10 9.84 -9.20
N LEU A 55 3.57 11.05 -9.34
CA LEU A 55 4.08 12.07 -10.26
C LEU A 55 5.17 12.91 -9.58
N SER A 56 6.29 12.27 -9.22
CA SER A 56 7.46 12.96 -8.67
C SER A 56 8.64 12.87 -9.63
N ARG A 57 9.43 13.94 -9.70
CA ARG A 57 10.68 14.01 -10.47
C ARG A 57 11.83 14.38 -9.52
N GLY A 58 12.99 13.78 -9.73
CA GLY A 58 14.19 14.03 -8.93
C GLY A 58 14.07 13.55 -7.49
N HIS A 59 13.22 12.56 -7.21
CA HIS A 59 13.10 11.97 -5.87
C HIS A 59 14.14 10.89 -5.63
N THR A 60 14.40 10.62 -4.35
CA THR A 60 15.11 9.41 -3.92
C THR A 60 14.10 8.30 -3.72
N LEU A 61 14.30 7.18 -4.42
CA LEU A 61 13.46 6.00 -4.35
C LEU A 61 14.15 4.94 -3.49
N VAL A 62 13.41 4.37 -2.54
CA VAL A 62 13.83 3.25 -1.72
C VAL A 62 12.95 2.06 -2.08
N LEU A 63 13.57 1.00 -2.59
CA LEU A 63 12.94 -0.24 -3.01
C LEU A 63 13.19 -1.31 -1.95
N GLY A 64 12.12 -1.83 -1.36
CA GLY A 64 12.16 -2.81 -0.28
C GLY A 64 11.85 -2.20 1.09
N TRP A 65 10.99 -2.89 1.84
CA TRP A 65 10.68 -2.56 3.23
C TRP A 65 11.37 -3.53 4.18
N THR A 66 12.27 -3.03 5.01
CA THR A 66 12.98 -3.77 6.04
C THR A 66 13.12 -2.91 7.30
N GLY A 67 13.56 -3.52 8.41
CA GLY A 67 13.89 -2.73 9.62
C GLY A 67 15.00 -1.68 9.39
N LYS A 68 15.85 -1.84 8.36
CA LYS A 68 16.88 -0.85 7.99
C LYS A 68 16.28 0.35 7.24
N THR A 69 15.14 0.15 6.57
CA THR A 69 14.46 1.18 5.79
C THR A 69 14.07 2.38 6.66
N LEU A 70 13.61 2.14 7.90
CA LEU A 70 13.28 3.21 8.85
C LEU A 70 14.47 4.11 9.14
N PHE A 71 15.62 3.50 9.44
CA PHE A 71 16.87 4.22 9.71
C PHE A 71 17.32 5.00 8.46
N LEU A 72 17.29 4.36 7.29
CA LEU A 72 17.63 5.00 6.02
C LEU A 72 16.74 6.20 5.71
N ILE A 73 15.44 6.13 5.99
CA ILE A 73 14.53 7.27 5.80
C ILE A 73 14.97 8.47 6.65
N SER A 74 15.38 8.26 7.90
CA SER A 74 15.85 9.37 8.74
C SER A 74 17.17 9.97 8.28
N GLU A 75 18.13 9.14 7.85
CA GLU A 75 19.41 9.61 7.31
C GLU A 75 19.22 10.37 5.99
N LEU A 76 18.38 9.84 5.09
CA LEU A 76 18.02 10.52 3.85
C LEU A 76 17.28 11.84 4.12
N ALA A 77 16.37 11.88 5.09
CA ALA A 77 15.67 13.11 5.44
C ALA A 77 16.63 14.18 5.99
N GLN A 78 17.59 13.77 6.81
CA GLN A 78 18.65 14.65 7.32
C GLN A 78 19.52 15.17 6.18
N MET A 79 20.06 14.28 5.34
CA MET A 79 20.86 14.63 4.18
C MET A 79 20.15 15.61 3.23
N LEU A 80 18.88 15.38 2.91
CA LEU A 80 18.09 16.26 2.03
C LEU A 80 17.84 17.63 2.66
N THR A 81 17.78 17.71 3.98
CA THR A 81 17.57 18.96 4.71
C THR A 81 18.85 19.79 4.78
N ASP A 82 20.00 19.13 4.96
CA ASP A 82 21.30 19.77 5.06
C ASP A 82 21.92 20.10 3.69
N GLY A 83 21.49 19.41 2.63
CA GLY A 83 21.93 19.65 1.25
C GLY A 83 21.44 20.98 0.65
N GLU A 84 21.95 21.31 -0.54
CA GLU A 84 21.66 22.58 -1.24
C GLU A 84 20.16 22.83 -1.46
N SER A 85 19.41 21.78 -1.81
CA SER A 85 17.97 21.86 -2.06
C SER A 85 17.14 22.14 -0.81
N ARG A 86 17.70 21.96 0.39
CA ARG A 86 17.05 22.15 1.71
C ARG A 86 15.65 21.53 1.77
N GLY A 87 15.49 20.35 1.20
CA GLY A 87 14.21 19.69 0.97
C GLY A 87 14.30 18.66 -0.14
N GLY A 88 13.33 17.75 -0.18
CA GLY A 88 13.33 16.68 -1.15
C GLY A 88 12.13 15.75 -1.00
N THR A 89 12.03 14.81 -1.94
CA THR A 89 10.98 13.80 -1.93
C THR A 89 11.62 12.42 -1.79
N ILE A 90 11.16 11.66 -0.81
CA ILE A 90 11.52 10.27 -0.59
C ILE A 90 10.30 9.43 -0.93
N VAL A 91 10.46 8.46 -1.81
CA VAL A 91 9.42 7.49 -2.16
C VAL A 91 9.89 6.12 -1.72
N VAL A 92 9.03 5.38 -1.02
CA VAL A 92 9.34 4.02 -0.55
C VAL A 92 8.35 3.04 -1.19
N LEU A 93 8.87 2.03 -1.88
CA LEU A 93 8.10 0.92 -2.44
C LEU A 93 8.39 -0.34 -1.63
N GLY A 94 7.35 -0.98 -1.09
CA GLY A 94 7.51 -2.23 -0.34
C GLY A 94 6.28 -3.12 -0.43
N GLU A 95 6.43 -4.40 -0.09
CA GLU A 95 5.33 -5.37 -0.13
C GLU A 95 4.31 -5.15 1.01
N MET A 96 4.69 -4.42 2.06
CA MET A 96 3.83 -4.04 3.19
C MET A 96 2.76 -3.02 2.77
N ASP A 97 1.61 -2.98 3.46
CA ASP A 97 0.57 -1.99 3.19
C ASP A 97 1.03 -0.56 3.53
N VAL A 98 0.58 0.43 2.74
CA VAL A 98 0.91 1.85 2.92
C VAL A 98 0.51 2.37 4.30
N LEU A 99 -0.61 1.89 4.85
CA LEU A 99 -1.07 2.32 6.18
C LEU A 99 -0.09 1.83 7.26
N ASP A 100 0.26 0.54 7.21
CA ASP A 100 1.18 -0.09 8.16
C ASP A 100 2.57 0.57 8.11
N MET A 101 3.12 0.76 6.90
CA MET A 101 4.41 1.46 6.73
C MET A 101 4.39 2.87 7.32
N ARG A 102 3.30 3.60 7.11
CA ARG A 102 3.13 4.96 7.63
C ARG A 102 3.02 4.96 9.15
N GLU A 103 2.27 4.02 9.72
CA GLU A 103 2.13 3.87 11.16
C GLU A 103 3.47 3.51 11.81
N GLU A 104 4.24 2.59 11.20
CA GLU A 104 5.57 2.20 11.69
C GLU A 104 6.51 3.41 11.73
N VAL A 105 6.56 4.22 10.66
CA VAL A 105 7.35 5.47 10.65
C VAL A 105 6.87 6.47 11.70
N GLN A 106 5.56 6.61 11.90
CA GLN A 106 5.03 7.53 12.91
C GLN A 106 5.31 7.06 14.34
N MET A 107 5.30 5.75 14.59
CA MET A 107 5.65 5.20 15.90
C MET A 107 7.13 5.41 16.21
N THR A 108 8.02 5.16 15.25
CA THR A 108 9.47 5.36 15.42
C THR A 108 9.83 6.85 15.46
N TYR A 109 9.21 7.67 14.61
CA TYR A 109 9.51 9.09 14.43
C TYR A 109 8.25 9.96 14.57
N ARG A 110 7.68 10.03 15.78
CA ARG A 110 6.44 10.79 16.09
C ARG A 110 6.42 12.22 15.53
N ASN A 111 7.58 12.89 15.50
CA ASN A 111 7.71 14.27 15.06
C ASN A 111 8.43 14.41 13.71
N PHE A 112 8.37 13.40 12.83
CA PHE A 112 9.08 13.40 11.53
C PHE A 112 8.86 14.70 10.75
N LYS A 113 7.60 15.14 10.59
CA LYS A 113 7.25 16.36 9.85
C LYS A 113 7.71 17.65 10.54
N GLN A 114 7.81 17.65 11.87
CA GLN A 114 8.32 18.80 12.62
C GLN A 114 9.85 18.89 12.52
N ARG A 115 10.52 17.72 12.48
CA ARG A 115 11.98 17.62 12.35
C ARG A 115 12.46 17.91 10.92
N TRP A 116 11.75 17.42 9.91
CA TRP A 116 12.08 17.60 8.49
C TRP A 116 10.87 18.14 7.71
N PRO A 117 10.51 19.43 7.89
CA PRO A 117 9.28 20.01 7.35
C PRO A 117 9.26 20.11 5.82
N ARG A 118 10.45 20.10 5.19
CA ARG A 118 10.61 20.22 3.74
C ARG A 118 10.84 18.89 3.03
N VAL A 119 10.85 17.78 3.77
CA VAL A 119 10.97 16.43 3.22
C VAL A 119 9.57 15.84 3.04
N ARG A 120 9.25 15.44 1.81
CA ARG A 120 7.99 14.77 1.48
C ARG A 120 8.23 13.27 1.42
N LEU A 121 7.54 12.53 2.26
CA LEU A 121 7.62 11.07 2.30
C LEU A 121 6.36 10.47 1.70
N TYR A 122 6.54 9.66 0.65
CA TYR A 122 5.49 8.89 0.01
C TYR A 122 5.78 7.40 0.15
N PHE A 123 4.73 6.62 0.31
CA PHE A 123 4.81 5.17 0.40
C PHE A 123 3.92 4.56 -0.66
N TRP A 124 4.35 3.43 -1.19
CA TRP A 124 3.61 2.65 -2.16
C TRP A 124 3.72 1.17 -1.84
N THR A 125 2.60 0.47 -1.93
CA THR A 125 2.57 -0.99 -1.79
C THR A 125 2.71 -1.63 -3.15
N GLY A 126 3.71 -2.50 -3.27
CA GLY A 126 4.00 -3.21 -4.50
C GLY A 126 5.30 -3.98 -4.41
N LYS A 127 5.61 -4.71 -5.46
CA LYS A 127 6.81 -5.55 -5.51
C LYS A 127 7.91 -4.83 -6.30
N PRO A 128 9.11 -4.69 -5.73
CA PRO A 128 10.19 -3.96 -6.38
C PRO A 128 10.74 -4.67 -7.63
N TYR A 129 10.48 -5.96 -7.79
CA TYR A 129 10.88 -6.75 -8.97
C TYR A 129 9.82 -6.80 -10.08
N GLU A 130 8.65 -6.17 -9.90
CA GLU A 130 7.63 -6.06 -10.93
C GLU A 130 7.74 -4.71 -11.66
N VAL A 131 7.86 -4.75 -13.00
CA VAL A 131 8.05 -3.55 -13.83
C VAL A 131 6.88 -2.56 -13.71
N ASP A 132 5.64 -3.06 -13.63
CA ASP A 132 4.44 -2.22 -13.50
C ASP A 132 4.45 -1.40 -12.20
N ASP A 133 4.92 -1.97 -11.10
CA ASP A 133 5.01 -1.27 -9.81
C ASP A 133 6.16 -0.26 -9.77
N LEU A 134 7.26 -0.59 -10.44
CA LEU A 134 8.38 0.34 -10.67
C LEU A 134 7.97 1.55 -11.52
N GLU A 135 7.14 1.36 -12.55
CA GLU A 135 6.59 2.47 -13.34
C GLU A 135 5.65 3.37 -12.51
N ARG A 136 4.85 2.79 -11.62
CA ARG A 136 3.93 3.55 -10.75
C ARG A 136 4.66 4.51 -9.82
N VAL A 137 5.86 4.17 -9.37
CA VAL A 137 6.68 5.03 -8.50
C VAL A 137 7.62 5.96 -9.28
N SER A 138 7.45 6.06 -10.60
CA SER A 138 8.23 6.90 -11.51
C SER A 138 9.74 6.70 -11.37
N VAL A 139 10.18 5.44 -11.40
CA VAL A 139 11.61 5.07 -11.36
C VAL A 139 12.46 5.82 -12.39
N ALA A 140 11.96 5.98 -13.62
CA ALA A 140 12.69 6.65 -14.69
C ALA A 140 13.02 8.12 -14.37
N ALA A 141 12.19 8.78 -13.54
CA ALA A 141 12.37 10.16 -13.12
C ALA A 141 13.06 10.31 -11.76
N ALA A 142 13.45 9.22 -11.10
CA ALA A 142 14.18 9.25 -9.84
C ALA A 142 15.63 9.72 -10.04
N GLN A 143 16.21 10.37 -9.04
CA GLN A 143 17.62 10.79 -9.05
C GLN A 143 18.53 9.73 -8.42
N ASN A 144 18.05 9.09 -7.36
CA ASN A 144 18.77 8.05 -6.62
C ASN A 144 17.80 6.89 -6.35
N ILE A 145 18.27 5.66 -6.55
CA ILE A 145 17.49 4.44 -6.31
C ILE A 145 18.29 3.56 -5.35
N LEU A 146 17.73 3.26 -4.19
CA LEU A 146 18.32 2.36 -3.20
C LEU A 146 17.50 1.07 -3.18
N VAL A 147 18.14 -0.08 -3.45
CA VAL A 147 17.49 -1.39 -3.42
C VAL A 147 17.95 -2.14 -2.18
N LEU A 148 16.98 -2.50 -1.33
CA LEU A 148 17.18 -3.20 -0.07
C LEU A 148 16.65 -4.63 -0.18
N GLY A 149 17.37 -5.55 0.45
CA GLY A 149 16.98 -6.96 0.49
C GLY A 149 15.77 -7.17 1.39
N GLY A 150 14.57 -7.39 0.83
CA GLY A 150 13.31 -7.52 1.58
C GLY A 150 13.18 -8.76 2.49
N SER A 151 14.23 -9.58 2.64
CA SER A 151 14.19 -10.83 3.39
C SER A 151 15.30 -10.90 4.43
N ARG A 152 15.03 -11.58 5.56
CA ARG A 152 16.06 -11.88 6.58
C ARG A 152 17.05 -12.95 6.13
N GLN A 153 16.70 -13.73 5.10
CA GLN A 153 17.58 -14.77 4.57
C GLN A 153 18.49 -14.16 3.49
N PRO A 154 19.82 -14.16 3.67
CA PRO A 154 20.76 -13.49 2.75
C PRO A 154 20.61 -13.93 1.30
N ARG A 155 20.46 -15.24 1.06
CA ARG A 155 20.28 -15.80 -0.30
C ARG A 155 19.02 -15.28 -1.00
N VAL A 156 17.91 -15.19 -0.25
CA VAL A 156 16.63 -14.72 -0.80
C VAL A 156 16.67 -13.22 -0.99
N ALA A 157 17.26 -12.48 -0.04
CA ALA A 157 17.46 -11.04 -0.12
C ALA A 157 18.24 -10.65 -1.38
N ASP A 158 19.40 -11.27 -1.61
CA ASP A 158 20.21 -10.99 -2.79
C ASP A 158 19.49 -11.38 -4.09
N SER A 159 18.78 -12.50 -4.10
CA SER A 159 17.98 -12.91 -5.26
C SER A 159 16.92 -11.86 -5.61
N LEU A 160 16.26 -11.27 -4.61
CA LEU A 160 15.27 -10.20 -4.81
C LEU A 160 15.92 -8.91 -5.31
N VAL A 161 17.10 -8.56 -4.78
CA VAL A 161 17.87 -7.39 -5.21
C VAL A 161 18.32 -7.53 -6.66
N ILE A 162 18.87 -8.68 -7.04
CA ILE A 162 19.26 -8.98 -8.42
C ILE A 162 18.03 -8.99 -9.33
N SER A 163 16.92 -9.59 -8.91
CA SER A 163 15.67 -9.60 -9.69
C SER A 163 15.14 -8.18 -9.91
N THR A 164 15.21 -7.34 -8.88
CA THR A 164 14.86 -5.92 -8.96
C THR A 164 15.79 -5.18 -9.92
N LEU A 165 17.09 -5.44 -9.88
CA LEU A 165 18.05 -4.87 -10.82
C LEU A 165 17.75 -5.29 -12.27
N CYS A 166 17.44 -6.57 -12.52
CA CYS A 166 17.01 -7.05 -13.83
C CYS A 166 15.72 -6.35 -14.28
N ALA A 167 14.76 -6.18 -13.38
CA ALA A 167 13.52 -5.45 -13.67
C ALA A 167 13.81 -4.00 -14.07
N LEU A 168 14.68 -3.30 -13.32
CA LEU A 168 15.13 -1.94 -13.64
C LEU A 168 15.82 -1.83 -15.01
N GLN A 169 16.64 -2.83 -15.37
CA GLN A 169 17.31 -2.88 -16.68
C GLN A 169 16.36 -3.21 -17.84
N SER A 170 15.28 -3.94 -17.55
CA SER A 170 14.27 -4.33 -18.54
C SER A 170 13.27 -3.22 -18.88
N MET A 171 13.28 -2.10 -18.13
CA MET A 171 12.36 -1.00 -18.36
C MET A 171 12.62 -0.31 -19.71
N PRO A 172 11.56 0.15 -20.40
CA PRO A 172 11.70 0.85 -21.68
C PRO A 172 12.48 2.16 -21.55
N GLU A 173 12.26 2.90 -20.46
CA GLU A 173 13.06 4.05 -20.09
C GLU A 173 14.02 3.67 -18.97
N ARG A 174 15.32 3.61 -19.29
CA ARG A 174 16.34 3.35 -18.28
C ARG A 174 16.45 4.55 -17.34
N PRO A 175 16.39 4.34 -16.01
CA PRO A 175 16.65 5.41 -15.08
C PRO A 175 18.09 5.91 -15.28
N SER A 176 18.26 7.23 -15.40
CA SER A 176 19.58 7.87 -15.36
C SER A 176 20.10 8.06 -13.94
N ALA A 177 19.44 7.41 -12.97
CA ALA A 177 19.66 7.54 -11.55
C ALA A 177 20.92 6.78 -11.09
N SER A 178 21.52 7.24 -9.99
CA SER A 178 22.49 6.42 -9.26
C SER A 178 21.76 5.27 -8.57
N ILE A 179 22.17 4.03 -8.84
CA ILE A 179 21.57 2.82 -8.26
C ILE A 179 22.53 2.27 -7.21
N VAL A 180 22.06 2.14 -5.97
CA VAL A 180 22.79 1.54 -4.86
C VAL A 180 22.05 0.26 -4.45
N LEU A 181 22.78 -0.84 -4.34
CA LEU A 181 22.24 -2.15 -4.03
C LEU A 181 22.77 -2.63 -2.68
N GLU A 182 21.91 -3.20 -1.85
CA GLU A 182 22.32 -3.95 -0.67
C GLU A 182 22.51 -5.43 -1.05
N ILE A 183 23.76 -5.90 -1.04
CA ILE A 183 24.10 -7.31 -1.27
C ILE A 183 24.67 -7.86 0.03
N ALA A 184 24.14 -9.00 0.48
CA ALA A 184 24.54 -9.63 1.73
C ALA A 184 25.59 -10.72 1.54
N LEU A 185 25.58 -11.44 0.41
CA LEU A 185 26.55 -12.50 0.13
C LEU A 185 27.69 -12.00 -0.76
N PRO A 186 28.96 -12.22 -0.38
CA PRO A 186 30.11 -11.72 -1.13
C PRO A 186 30.23 -12.36 -2.53
N GLN A 187 29.70 -13.58 -2.70
CA GLN A 187 29.66 -14.25 -4.01
C GLN A 187 28.80 -13.53 -5.05
N ASN A 188 27.91 -12.63 -4.62
CA ASN A 188 27.00 -11.88 -5.47
C ASN A 188 27.48 -10.44 -5.73
N GLU A 189 28.61 -10.02 -5.13
CA GLU A 189 29.18 -8.68 -5.31
C GLU A 189 30.03 -8.54 -6.60
N ALA A 190 30.36 -9.66 -7.27
CA ALA A 190 31.32 -9.75 -8.36
C ALA A 190 30.69 -9.68 -9.77
#